data_AF-A0A914NG55-F1
#
_entry.id   AF-A0A914NG55-F1
#
_cell.length_a   1.000
_cell.length_b   1.000
_cell.length_c   1.000
_cell.angle_alpha   90.00
_cell.angle_beta   90.00
_cell.angle_gamma   90.00
#
_symmetry.space_group_name_H-M   'P 1'
#
loop_
_entity.id
_entity.type
_entity.pdbx_description
1 polymer ?
#
loop_
_entity_poly.entity_id
_entity_poly.type
_entity_poly.pdbx_seq_one_letter_code
_entity_poly.pdbx_strand_id
1 'polypeptide(L)'
;MTDLKLFIDPYEAPYPSTVRELLNDTDKKKANICATVTPLGRCLLICNNHIYVWSFMKSESGIPHATHMELPTTGLKYSVQLVCLFNKSQAPKYMSLLAISPEGHLRYWSELGKQPRNEQCLLNNEVAHSIQQINSQENVHRFLLTTTTGSFHIIDLFHGLDQPDRLATRPLDVGGPGGGIGHRMSLLLFGSLTAEKERILKTIFVHGKMSPRLDVVNVLRRCLRFYSIFDQKALDHEVDIADLALIRFNKNCSRSERRHFSIVDAVQHLNGILMLLVGEKKSNEVSARDYLVDRKLFIG
;
A
#
# COMPACT_ATOMS: atom_id res chain seq x y z
N MET A 1 21.36 -15.41 -28.76
CA MET A 1 20.49 -15.11 -27.60
C MET A 1 20.19 -16.42 -26.93
N THR A 2 20.61 -16.60 -25.68
CA THR A 2 20.25 -17.78 -24.89
C THR A 2 18.79 -17.68 -24.49
N ASP A 3 17.97 -18.64 -24.91
CA ASP A 3 16.58 -18.78 -24.46
C ASP A 3 16.56 -19.01 -22.94
N LEU A 4 16.28 -17.95 -22.20
CA LEU A 4 16.01 -18.03 -20.77
C LEU A 4 14.63 -18.65 -20.59
N LYS A 5 14.59 -19.90 -20.10
CA LYS A 5 13.35 -20.55 -19.68
C LYS A 5 13.08 -20.20 -18.22
N LEU A 6 11.95 -19.54 -17.97
CA LEU A 6 11.41 -19.36 -16.63
C LEU A 6 10.63 -20.61 -16.26
N PHE A 7 10.98 -21.23 -15.14
CA PHE A 7 10.24 -22.33 -14.55
C PHE A 7 9.47 -21.79 -13.34
N ILE A 8 8.21 -22.21 -13.23
CA ILE A 8 7.38 -21.92 -12.06
C ILE A 8 7.40 -23.18 -11.22
N ASP A 9 8.26 -23.21 -10.22
CA ASP A 9 8.27 -24.28 -9.24
C ASP A 9 7.34 -23.91 -8.09
N PRO A 10 6.28 -24.70 -7.83
CA PRO A 10 5.37 -24.43 -6.73
C PRO A 10 6.11 -24.55 -5.41
N TYR A 11 5.92 -23.57 -4.53
CA TYR A 11 6.48 -23.64 -3.19
C TYR A 11 5.74 -24.72 -2.39
N GLU A 12 6.43 -25.80 -2.06
CA GLU A 12 5.91 -26.98 -1.37
C GLU A 12 5.68 -26.74 0.14
N ALA A 13 4.78 -25.81 0.47
CA ALA A 13 4.23 -25.67 1.81
C ALA A 13 2.72 -25.89 1.74
N PRO A 14 2.18 -26.91 2.44
CA PRO A 14 0.74 -27.16 2.41
C PRO A 14 -0.01 -25.98 3.01
N TYR A 15 -1.06 -25.52 2.34
CA TYR A 15 -2.00 -24.57 2.92
C TYR A 15 -2.67 -25.19 4.16
N PRO A 16 -2.91 -24.41 5.23
CA PRO A 16 -3.82 -24.79 6.30
C PRO A 16 -5.17 -25.26 5.75
N SER A 17 -5.81 -26.24 6.39
CA SER A 17 -7.09 -26.81 5.93
C SER A 17 -8.16 -25.74 5.72
N THR A 18 -8.31 -24.83 6.68
CA THR A 18 -9.28 -23.72 6.61
C THR A 18 -9.07 -22.83 5.39
N VAL A 19 -7.80 -22.55 5.02
CA VAL A 19 -7.47 -21.77 3.83
C VAL A 19 -7.78 -22.55 2.56
N ARG A 20 -7.46 -23.85 2.54
CA ARG A 20 -7.74 -24.73 1.40
C ARG A 20 -9.24 -24.86 1.14
N GLU A 21 -10.03 -25.08 2.18
CA GLU A 21 -11.49 -25.12 2.11
C GLU A 21 -12.04 -23.80 1.58
N LEU A 22 -11.55 -22.67 2.09
CA LEU A 22 -11.96 -21.34 1.65
C LEU A 22 -11.68 -21.09 0.16
N LEU A 23 -10.53 -21.53 -0.35
CA LEU A 23 -10.15 -21.37 -1.75
C LEU A 23 -10.88 -22.35 -2.68
N ASN A 24 -11.28 -23.51 -2.17
CA ASN A 24 -12.04 -24.52 -2.92
C ASN A 24 -13.56 -24.25 -2.94
N ASP A 25 -14.05 -23.40 -2.05
CA ASP A 25 -15.45 -23.02 -1.93
C ASP A 25 -15.93 -22.27 -3.19
N THR A 26 -16.74 -22.96 -4.00
CA THR A 26 -17.25 -22.44 -5.28
C THR A 26 -18.21 -21.27 -5.12
N ASP A 27 -18.90 -21.15 -3.98
CA ASP A 27 -19.83 -20.05 -3.71
C ASP A 27 -19.08 -18.74 -3.41
N LYS A 28 -17.83 -18.86 -2.96
CA LYS A 28 -16.92 -17.73 -2.72
C LYS A 28 -16.17 -17.26 -3.96
N LYS A 29 -16.49 -17.77 -5.16
CA LYS A 29 -15.98 -17.20 -6.44
C LYS A 29 -16.36 -15.73 -6.65
N LYS A 30 -17.37 -15.23 -5.94
CA LYS A 30 -17.76 -13.79 -5.91
C LYS A 30 -17.15 -13.02 -4.73
N ALA A 31 -16.45 -13.68 -3.81
CA ALA A 31 -15.86 -13.05 -2.65
C ALA A 31 -14.68 -12.16 -3.07
N ASN A 32 -14.51 -11.04 -2.38
CA ASN A 32 -13.33 -10.21 -2.56
C ASN A 32 -12.18 -10.87 -1.82
N ILE A 33 -11.25 -11.47 -2.57
CA ILE A 33 -10.08 -12.15 -2.03
C ILE A 33 -8.82 -11.38 -2.41
N CYS A 34 -7.96 -11.12 -1.42
CA CYS A 34 -6.60 -10.64 -1.66
C CYS A 34 -5.63 -11.33 -0.71
N ALA A 35 -4.39 -11.52 -1.15
CA ALA A 35 -3.38 -12.24 -0.39
C ALA A 35 -2.01 -11.57 -0.52
N THR A 36 -1.16 -11.75 0.50
CA THR A 36 0.23 -11.30 0.45
C THR A 36 1.12 -12.20 1.30
N VAL A 37 2.39 -12.22 0.95
CA VAL A 37 3.46 -12.80 1.76
C VAL A 37 4.23 -11.66 2.40
N THR A 38 4.33 -11.68 3.72
CA THR A 38 5.03 -10.65 4.49
C THR A 38 6.52 -10.98 4.61
N PRO A 39 7.38 -9.96 4.78
CA PRO A 39 8.80 -10.16 5.09
C PRO A 39 9.06 -10.96 6.37
N LEU A 40 8.04 -11.09 7.24
CA LEU A 40 8.10 -11.79 8.52
C LEU A 40 7.85 -13.31 8.38
N GLY A 41 7.85 -13.86 7.17
CA GLY A 41 7.62 -15.30 6.95
C GLY A 41 6.17 -15.73 7.15
N ARG A 42 5.22 -14.77 7.09
CA ARG A 42 3.78 -15.01 7.24
C ARG A 42 3.03 -14.75 5.95
N CYS A 43 2.03 -15.57 5.68
CA CYS A 43 1.05 -15.35 4.64
C CYS A 43 -0.20 -14.71 5.26
N LEU A 44 -0.79 -13.77 4.53
CA LEU A 44 -2.06 -13.14 4.84
C LEU A 44 -3.02 -13.44 3.70
N LEU A 45 -4.23 -13.89 4.03
CA LEU A 45 -5.35 -14.01 3.09
C LEU A 45 -6.52 -13.27 3.67
N ILE A 46 -7.03 -12.29 2.93
CA ILE A 46 -8.26 -11.57 3.27
C ILE A 46 -9.36 -12.08 2.35
N CYS A 47 -10.49 -12.45 2.93
CA CYS A 47 -11.70 -12.84 2.21
C CYS A 47 -12.89 -12.10 2.82
N ASN A 48 -13.45 -11.15 2.07
CA ASN A 48 -14.43 -10.18 2.57
C ASN A 48 -13.90 -9.47 3.82
N ASN A 49 -14.55 -9.64 4.97
CA ASN A 49 -14.16 -9.02 6.25
C ASN A 49 -13.43 -10.00 7.19
N HIS A 50 -12.82 -11.06 6.65
CA HIS A 50 -12.05 -12.03 7.44
C HIS A 50 -10.61 -12.04 6.98
N ILE A 51 -9.69 -12.22 7.93
CA ILE A 51 -8.27 -12.40 7.65
C ILE A 51 -7.78 -13.73 8.24
N TYR A 52 -6.97 -14.43 7.45
CA TYR A 52 -6.31 -15.67 7.81
C TYR A 52 -4.81 -15.44 7.77
N VAL A 53 -4.12 -15.74 8.88
CA VAL A 53 -2.67 -15.54 9.03
C VAL A 53 -2.01 -16.87 9.36
N TRP A 54 -1.00 -17.26 8.59
CA TRP A 54 -0.24 -18.50 8.85
C TRP A 54 1.23 -18.36 8.44
N SER A 55 2.05 -19.30 8.91
CA SER A 55 3.44 -19.41 8.50
C SER A 55 3.59 -20.25 7.24
N PHE A 56 4.45 -19.83 6.31
CA PHE A 56 4.91 -20.67 5.20
C PHE A 56 6.36 -21.17 5.41
N MET A 57 6.97 -20.83 6.55
CA MET A 57 8.33 -21.21 6.89
C MET A 57 8.36 -22.65 7.39
N LYS A 58 9.14 -23.51 6.73
CA LYS A 58 9.25 -24.95 7.02
C LYS A 58 9.79 -25.28 8.42
N SER A 59 10.39 -24.31 9.12
CA SER A 59 10.99 -24.49 10.46
C SER A 59 9.96 -24.63 11.58
N GLU A 60 8.69 -24.30 11.34
CA GLU A 60 7.63 -24.51 12.33
C GLU A 60 7.14 -25.96 12.23
N SER A 61 7.63 -26.81 13.14
CA SER A 61 7.22 -28.21 13.23
C SER A 61 5.72 -28.31 13.57
N GLY A 62 4.92 -28.89 12.67
CA GLY A 62 3.50 -29.15 12.94
C GLY A 62 2.63 -29.13 11.68
N ILE A 63 1.33 -29.39 11.88
CA ILE A 63 0.31 -29.19 10.85
C ILE A 63 0.12 -27.68 10.67
N PRO A 64 0.19 -27.14 9.45
CA PRO A 64 0.03 -25.71 9.21
C PRO A 64 -1.35 -25.23 9.71
N HIS A 65 -1.34 -24.27 10.63
CA HIS A 65 -2.54 -23.68 11.21
C HIS A 65 -2.68 -22.23 10.77
N ALA A 66 -3.90 -21.82 10.41
CA ALA A 66 -4.23 -20.43 10.12
C ALA A 66 -4.99 -19.82 11.29
N THR A 67 -4.46 -18.74 11.84
CA THR A 67 -5.21 -17.90 12.78
C THR A 67 -6.25 -17.09 12.00
N HIS A 68 -7.51 -17.32 12.32
CA HIS A 68 -8.66 -16.63 11.74
C HIS A 68 -9.07 -15.45 12.64
N MET A 69 -9.26 -14.27 12.05
CA MET A 69 -9.71 -13.07 12.75
C MET A 69 -10.69 -12.27 11.88
N GLU A 70 -11.59 -11.54 12.52
CA GLU A 70 -12.54 -10.65 11.85
C GLU A 70 -11.95 -9.25 11.68
N LEU A 71 -11.88 -8.77 10.45
CA LEU A 71 -11.55 -7.37 10.15
C LEU A 71 -12.72 -6.45 10.55
N PRO A 72 -12.47 -5.14 10.76
CA PRO A 72 -13.57 -4.20 10.92
C PRO A 72 -14.59 -4.31 9.79
N THR A 73 -15.87 -4.13 10.09
CA THR A 73 -16.91 -4.18 9.06
C THR A 73 -16.76 -3.01 8.09
N THR A 74 -17.04 -3.26 6.81
CA THR A 74 -16.95 -2.26 5.74
C THR A 74 -17.94 -2.58 4.64
N GLY A 75 -18.41 -1.55 3.95
CA GLY A 75 -19.16 -1.69 2.69
C GLY A 75 -18.25 -1.70 1.46
N LEU A 76 -16.95 -1.50 1.64
CA LEU A 76 -15.95 -1.34 0.59
C LEU A 76 -15.02 -2.56 0.53
N LYS A 77 -14.25 -2.68 -0.56
CA LYS A 77 -13.32 -3.81 -0.72
C LYS A 77 -12.09 -3.63 0.17
N TYR A 78 -11.74 -4.68 0.91
CA TYR A 78 -10.45 -4.74 1.58
C TYR A 78 -9.30 -4.94 0.59
N SER A 79 -8.13 -4.43 0.98
CA SER A 79 -6.83 -4.66 0.35
C SER A 79 -5.84 -5.07 1.43
N VAL A 80 -4.84 -5.88 1.06
CA VAL A 80 -3.71 -6.21 1.94
C VAL A 80 -2.93 -4.98 2.41
N GLN A 81 -3.02 -3.87 1.69
CA GLN A 81 -2.40 -2.60 2.07
C GLN A 81 -3.05 -1.96 3.31
N LEU A 82 -4.27 -2.39 3.68
CA LEU A 82 -5.01 -1.88 4.84
C LEU A 82 -4.73 -2.67 6.12
N VAL A 83 -3.71 -3.54 6.09
CA VAL A 83 -3.32 -4.38 7.20
C VAL A 83 -1.82 -4.31 7.38
N CYS A 84 -1.38 -4.11 8.62
CA CYS A 84 0.02 -4.10 9.00
C CYS A 84 0.28 -5.18 10.07
N LEU A 85 1.13 -6.14 9.72
CA LEU A 85 1.60 -7.19 10.61
C LEU A 85 3.00 -6.81 11.12
N PHE A 86 3.21 -6.83 12.44
CA PHE A 86 4.45 -6.36 13.05
C PHE A 86 4.78 -7.09 14.35
N ASN A 87 6.03 -6.98 14.80
CA ASN A 87 6.47 -7.49 16.09
C ASN A 87 6.36 -6.38 17.15
N LYS A 88 5.57 -6.62 18.20
CA LYS A 88 5.43 -5.65 19.30
C LYS A 88 6.69 -5.54 20.15
N SER A 89 7.38 -6.66 20.37
CA SER A 89 8.61 -6.74 21.17
C SER A 89 9.73 -7.37 20.35
N GLN A 90 10.97 -7.27 20.83
CA GLN A 90 12.11 -7.96 20.21
C GLN A 90 12.00 -9.49 20.27
N ALA A 91 11.07 -10.05 21.06
CA ALA A 91 10.79 -11.47 21.06
C ALA A 91 9.91 -11.82 19.83
N PRO A 92 10.42 -12.58 18.85
CA PRO A 92 9.73 -12.88 17.59
C PRO A 92 8.54 -13.84 17.75
N LYS A 93 8.24 -14.27 18.98
CA LYS A 93 7.25 -15.31 19.25
C LYS A 93 5.81 -14.79 19.08
N TYR A 94 5.58 -13.50 19.27
CA TYR A 94 4.23 -12.91 19.26
C TYR A 94 4.11 -11.82 18.21
N MET A 95 3.26 -12.08 17.22
CA MET A 95 2.95 -11.15 16.14
C MET A 95 1.72 -10.34 16.50
N SER A 96 1.76 -9.05 16.21
CA SER A 96 0.63 -8.14 16.35
C SER A 96 0.10 -7.74 14.98
N LEU A 97 -1.18 -7.39 14.93
CA LEU A 97 -1.87 -6.99 13.70
C LEU A 97 -2.61 -5.68 13.93
N LEU A 98 -2.44 -4.72 13.02
CA LEU A 98 -3.27 -3.52 12.94
C LEU A 98 -3.98 -3.54 11.59
N ALA A 99 -5.30 -3.50 11.60
CA ALA A 99 -6.14 -3.39 10.42
C ALA A 99 -6.94 -2.09 10.46
N ILE A 100 -7.20 -1.50 9.29
CA ILE A 100 -8.08 -0.37 9.13
C ILE A 100 -9.12 -0.65 8.04
N SER A 101 -10.38 -0.34 8.27
CA SER A 101 -11.37 -0.35 7.20
C SER A 101 -11.14 0.81 6.23
N PRO A 102 -11.59 0.71 4.98
CA PRO A 102 -11.63 1.83 4.04
C PRO A 102 -12.24 3.12 4.62
N GLU A 103 -13.21 3.01 5.54
CA GLU A 103 -13.90 4.12 6.20
C GLU A 103 -13.19 4.65 7.46
N GLY A 104 -12.12 4.00 7.93
CA GLY A 104 -11.32 4.46 9.07
C GLY A 104 -11.58 3.74 10.40
N HIS A 105 -12.29 2.61 10.41
CA HIS A 105 -12.42 1.79 11.61
C HIS A 105 -11.13 1.01 11.85
N LEU A 106 -10.46 1.26 12.97
CA LEU A 106 -9.23 0.57 13.37
C LEU A 106 -9.54 -0.64 14.24
N ARG A 107 -8.82 -1.73 13.99
CA ARG A 107 -8.83 -2.92 14.84
C ARG A 107 -7.41 -3.42 15.05
N TYR A 108 -7.03 -3.55 16.31
CA TYR A 108 -5.70 -3.94 16.74
C TYR A 108 -5.73 -5.22 17.56
N TRP A 109 -4.85 -6.17 17.21
CA TRP A 109 -4.59 -7.38 17.97
C TRP A 109 -3.16 -7.31 18.52
N SER A 110 -3.04 -7.32 19.84
CA SER A 110 -1.73 -7.42 20.49
C SER A 110 -1.05 -8.77 20.23
N GLU A 111 -1.85 -9.82 20.03
CA GLU A 111 -1.42 -11.13 19.58
C GLU A 111 -2.50 -11.72 18.67
N LEU A 112 -2.09 -12.42 17.62
CA LEU A 112 -3.02 -13.04 16.66
C LEU A 112 -3.99 -13.99 17.38
N GLY A 113 -5.28 -13.85 17.11
CA GLY A 113 -6.33 -14.69 17.69
C GLY A 113 -6.82 -14.26 19.09
N LYS A 114 -6.20 -13.26 19.72
CA LYS A 114 -6.71 -12.68 20.97
C LYS A 114 -7.82 -11.65 20.73
N GLN A 115 -8.44 -11.18 21.81
CA GLN A 115 -9.44 -10.11 21.77
C GLN A 115 -8.84 -8.82 21.18
N PRO A 116 -9.47 -8.23 20.13
CA PRO A 116 -8.99 -7.00 19.55
C PRO A 116 -9.40 -5.76 20.36
N ARG A 117 -8.69 -4.66 20.11
CA ARG A 117 -9.11 -3.30 20.48
C ARG A 117 -9.59 -2.58 19.24
N ASN A 118 -10.70 -1.86 19.36
CA ASN A 118 -11.27 -1.08 18.27
C ASN A 118 -11.10 0.41 18.56
N GLU A 119 -10.80 1.18 17.52
CA GLU A 119 -10.74 2.64 17.56
C GLU A 119 -11.28 3.22 16.25
N GLN A 120 -11.46 4.53 16.19
CA GLN A 120 -11.87 5.23 14.98
C GLN A 120 -10.86 6.30 14.57
N CYS A 121 -10.39 6.23 13.33
CA CYS A 121 -9.63 7.29 12.70
C CYS A 121 -10.58 8.14 11.84
N LEU A 122 -10.69 9.43 12.15
CA LEU A 122 -11.57 10.34 11.41
C LEU A 122 -10.95 10.74 10.06
N LEU A 123 -11.37 10.10 8.97
CA LEU A 123 -10.82 10.33 7.62
C LEU A 123 -11.45 11.50 6.87
N ASN A 124 -12.37 12.26 7.47
CA ASN A 124 -12.98 13.46 6.85
C ASN A 124 -13.57 13.22 5.45
N ASN A 125 -14.37 12.16 5.27
CA ASN A 125 -14.96 11.72 4.00
C ASN A 125 -13.95 11.24 2.94
N GLU A 126 -12.72 10.94 3.35
CA GLU A 126 -11.75 10.24 2.52
C GLU A 126 -11.77 8.73 2.80
N VAL A 127 -11.14 7.97 1.91
CA VAL A 127 -11.06 6.51 2.00
C VAL A 127 -9.60 6.12 2.26
N ALA A 128 -9.37 5.25 3.24
CA ALA A 128 -8.06 4.67 3.52
C ALA A 128 -7.51 3.92 2.30
N HIS A 129 -6.24 4.16 1.98
CA HIS A 129 -5.54 3.50 0.88
C HIS A 129 -4.51 2.49 1.38
N SER A 130 -3.64 2.90 2.32
CA SER A 130 -2.64 2.00 2.88
C SER A 130 -2.25 2.39 4.31
N ILE A 131 -1.86 1.40 5.12
CA ILE A 131 -1.28 1.59 6.44
C ILE A 131 0.06 0.86 6.52
N GLN A 132 1.10 1.55 6.99
CA GLN A 132 2.46 0.99 7.06
C GLN A 132 3.15 1.44 8.35
N GLN A 133 3.93 0.55 8.97
CA GLN A 133 4.73 0.88 10.15
C GLN A 133 5.94 1.70 9.71
N ILE A 134 6.13 2.88 10.31
CA ILE A 134 7.21 3.82 9.95
C ILE A 134 8.27 3.97 11.03
N ASN A 135 7.93 3.64 12.28
CA ASN A 135 8.87 3.63 13.39
C ASN A 135 8.41 2.62 14.44
N SER A 136 9.38 2.00 15.09
CA SER A 136 9.20 1.01 16.15
C SER A 136 10.18 1.36 17.27
N GLN A 137 9.65 1.81 18.40
CA GLN A 137 10.39 2.11 19.62
C GLN A 137 9.88 1.23 20.76
N GLU A 138 10.69 1.12 21.82
CA GLU A 138 10.42 0.22 22.96
C GLU A 138 9.01 0.34 23.53
N ASN A 139 8.43 1.54 23.55
CA ASN A 139 7.10 1.79 24.12
C ASN A 139 6.08 2.36 23.11
N VAL A 140 6.49 2.58 21.85
CA VAL A 140 5.62 3.19 20.83
C VAL A 140 5.91 2.61 19.45
N HIS A 141 4.87 2.08 18.80
CA HIS A 141 4.88 1.77 17.37
C HIS A 141 4.11 2.86 16.63
N ARG A 142 4.69 3.41 15.57
CA ARG A 142 4.08 4.45 14.76
C ARG A 142 3.77 3.93 13.36
N PHE A 143 2.56 4.22 12.91
CA PHE A 143 2.07 3.87 11.59
C PHE A 143 1.67 5.13 10.82
N LEU A 144 1.89 5.10 9.52
CA LEU A 144 1.38 6.10 8.57
C LEU A 144 0.20 5.48 7.84
N LEU A 145 -0.93 6.16 7.91
CA LEU A 145 -2.09 5.91 7.09
C LEU A 145 -2.12 6.92 5.95
N THR A 146 -2.20 6.43 4.72
CA THR A 146 -2.43 7.26 3.53
C THR A 146 -3.85 7.07 3.03
N THR A 147 -4.53 8.14 2.63
CA THR A 147 -5.85 8.07 1.99
C THR A 147 -5.74 8.04 0.47
N THR A 148 -6.81 7.65 -0.22
CA THR A 148 -6.87 7.58 -1.70
C THR A 148 -6.65 8.93 -2.39
N THR A 149 -6.84 10.04 -1.67
CA THR A 149 -6.64 11.43 -2.10
C THR A 149 -5.27 11.99 -1.72
N GLY A 150 -4.49 11.26 -0.93
CA GLY A 150 -3.13 11.65 -0.54
C GLY A 150 -3.01 12.52 0.71
N SER A 151 -4.01 12.49 1.59
CA SER A 151 -3.82 12.93 2.96
C SER A 151 -3.14 11.84 3.79
N PHE A 152 -2.53 12.25 4.90
CA PHE A 152 -1.81 11.37 5.78
C PHE A 152 -2.34 11.49 7.21
N HIS A 153 -2.36 10.37 7.93
CA HIS A 153 -2.64 10.32 9.35
C HIS A 153 -1.55 9.51 10.05
N ILE A 154 -1.18 9.93 11.26
CA ILE A 154 -0.30 9.18 12.15
C ILE A 154 -1.16 8.40 13.12
N ILE A 155 -0.87 7.12 13.26
CA ILE A 155 -1.45 6.23 14.28
C ILE A 155 -0.31 5.81 15.19
N ASP A 156 -0.38 6.20 16.46
CA ASP A 156 0.55 5.83 17.50
C ASP A 156 -0.06 4.72 18.36
N LEU A 157 0.65 3.60 18.48
CA LEU A 157 0.34 2.50 19.40
C LEU A 157 1.30 2.58 20.58
N PHE A 158 0.82 3.08 21.70
CA PHE A 158 1.53 3.09 22.96
C PHE A 158 1.39 1.74 23.64
N HIS A 159 2.49 1.20 24.12
CA HIS A 159 2.52 -0.05 24.87
C HIS A 159 3.53 0.06 26.02
N GLY A 160 3.29 -0.66 27.12
CA GLY A 160 4.14 -0.64 28.29
C GLY A 160 3.82 -1.80 29.22
N LEU A 161 4.71 -2.07 30.18
CA LEU A 161 4.61 -3.22 31.08
C LEU A 161 3.34 -3.18 31.95
N ASP A 162 2.96 -1.98 32.42
CA ASP A 162 1.87 -1.81 33.41
C ASP A 162 0.66 -1.06 32.86
N GLN A 163 0.59 -0.82 31.55
CA GLN A 163 -0.52 -0.09 30.94
C GLN A 163 -1.12 -0.84 29.74
N PRO A 164 -2.45 -0.80 29.61
CA PRO A 164 -3.13 -1.43 28.49
C PRO A 164 -2.80 -0.66 27.19
N ASP A 165 -2.48 -1.38 26.12
CA ASP A 165 -2.12 -0.79 24.82
C ASP A 165 -3.08 0.30 24.33
N ARG A 166 -2.58 1.51 24.08
CA ARG A 166 -3.42 2.64 23.68
C ARG A 166 -3.12 3.05 22.24
N LEU A 167 -4.17 3.20 21.44
CA LEU A 167 -4.09 3.77 20.10
C LEU A 167 -4.42 5.26 20.15
N ALA A 168 -3.67 6.07 19.40
CA ALA A 168 -3.97 7.48 19.20
C ALA A 168 -3.82 7.81 17.71
N THR A 169 -4.80 8.53 17.15
CA THR A 169 -4.79 8.94 15.74
C THR A 169 -4.73 10.45 15.61
N ARG A 170 -3.95 10.97 14.66
CA ARG A 170 -3.94 12.40 14.33
C ARG A 170 -3.73 12.62 12.83
N PRO A 171 -4.42 13.58 12.20
CA PRO A 171 -4.09 13.98 10.84
C PRO A 171 -2.68 14.59 10.81
N LEU A 172 -2.00 14.42 9.68
CA LEU A 172 -0.72 15.05 9.40
C LEU A 172 -0.94 16.09 8.31
N ASP A 173 -0.81 17.37 8.67
CA ASP A 173 -0.92 18.47 7.72
C ASP A 173 0.41 18.65 6.98
N VAL A 174 0.56 17.94 5.86
CA VAL A 174 1.74 18.04 4.98
C VAL A 174 1.42 18.77 3.68
N GLY A 175 0.55 19.79 3.72
CA GLY A 175 0.40 20.75 2.61
C GLY A 175 0.11 20.15 1.24
N GLY A 176 -0.45 18.94 1.19
CA GLY A 176 -0.85 18.30 -0.07
C GLY A 176 -2.01 19.05 -0.74
N PRO A 177 -2.31 18.77 -2.02
CA PRO A 177 -3.36 19.48 -2.77
C PRO A 177 -4.79 19.40 -2.17
N GLY A 178 -5.01 18.64 -1.09
CA GLY A 178 -6.27 18.61 -0.32
C GLY A 178 -6.18 19.10 1.14
N GLY A 179 -5.00 19.58 1.58
CA GLY A 179 -4.70 19.91 2.99
C GLY A 179 -5.16 21.30 3.45
N GLY A 180 -5.38 22.25 2.53
CA GLY A 180 -5.76 23.62 2.90
C GLY A 180 -7.27 23.85 2.94
N ILE A 181 -7.77 24.51 4.00
CA ILE A 181 -9.14 25.05 4.09
C ILE A 181 -9.46 25.93 2.85
N GLY A 182 -8.48 26.67 2.34
CA GLY A 182 -8.62 27.48 1.12
C GLY A 182 -8.88 26.67 -0.16
N HIS A 183 -8.31 25.48 -0.29
CA HIS A 183 -8.48 24.63 -1.47
C HIS A 183 -9.83 23.88 -1.47
N ARG A 184 -10.33 23.55 -0.27
CA ARG A 184 -11.66 22.97 -0.06
C ARG A 184 -12.79 23.94 -0.45
N MET A 185 -12.57 25.24 -0.29
CA MET A 185 -13.49 26.28 -0.77
C MET A 185 -13.48 26.40 -2.31
N SER A 186 -12.32 26.26 -2.95
CA SER A 186 -12.22 26.28 -4.42
C SER A 186 -12.97 25.12 -5.10
N LEU A 187 -13.01 23.95 -4.46
CA LEU A 187 -13.73 22.77 -4.94
C LEU A 187 -15.26 22.94 -4.91
N LEU A 188 -15.78 23.71 -3.95
CA LEU A 188 -17.22 23.99 -3.83
C LEU A 188 -17.69 25.08 -4.79
N LEU A 189 -16.81 26.04 -5.14
CA LEU A 189 -17.17 27.20 -5.97
C LEU A 189 -16.94 27.01 -7.46
N PHE A 190 -15.90 26.27 -7.88
CA PHE A 190 -15.50 26.23 -9.30
C PHE A 190 -15.72 24.88 -9.99
N GLY A 191 -16.05 23.82 -9.23
CA GLY A 191 -15.93 22.46 -9.76
C GLY A 191 -14.48 22.14 -10.12
N SER A 192 -14.09 20.87 -10.10
CA SER A 192 -12.77 20.47 -10.58
C SER A 192 -12.71 20.64 -12.10
N LEU A 193 -12.25 21.79 -12.59
CA LEU A 193 -12.15 22.05 -14.03
C LEU A 193 -10.92 21.41 -14.69
N THR A 194 -9.98 20.83 -13.93
CA THR A 194 -8.78 20.17 -14.51
C THR A 194 -8.19 18.98 -13.73
N ALA A 195 -8.70 18.60 -12.56
CA ALA A 195 -8.27 17.35 -11.92
C ALA A 195 -9.26 16.23 -12.28
N GLU A 196 -8.97 15.46 -13.32
CA GLU A 196 -9.15 14.01 -13.16
C GLU A 196 -8.46 13.69 -11.84
N LYS A 197 -9.23 13.37 -10.79
CA LYS A 197 -8.68 13.09 -9.46
C LYS A 197 -7.74 11.90 -9.59
N GLU A 198 -6.45 12.17 -9.83
CA GLU A 198 -5.44 11.13 -9.86
C GLU A 198 -5.45 10.46 -8.50
N ARG A 199 -5.89 9.20 -8.48
CA ARG A 199 -5.91 8.39 -7.27
C ARG A 199 -4.53 7.85 -7.03
N ILE A 200 -4.16 7.79 -5.76
CA ILE A 200 -2.92 7.12 -5.38
C ILE A 200 -3.03 5.65 -5.77
N LEU A 201 -2.02 5.20 -6.52
CA LEU A 201 -1.83 3.80 -6.88
C LEU A 201 -1.13 3.06 -5.75
N LYS A 202 -0.13 3.72 -5.13
CA LYS A 202 0.70 3.14 -4.08
C LYS A 202 1.40 4.23 -3.26
N THR A 203 1.64 3.95 -2.00
CA THR A 203 2.56 4.72 -1.15
C THR A 203 3.82 3.89 -0.88
N ILE A 204 4.98 4.47 -1.13
CA ILE A 204 6.29 3.85 -0.98
C ILE A 204 7.11 4.64 0.05
N PHE A 205 7.81 3.94 0.93
CA PHE A 205 8.83 4.55 1.78
C PHE A 205 10.16 4.45 1.06
N VAL A 206 10.89 5.56 0.99
CA VAL A 206 12.23 5.59 0.41
C VAL A 206 13.22 5.73 1.55
N HIS A 207 14.09 4.73 1.69
CA HIS A 207 15.18 4.72 2.66
C HIS A 207 16.53 4.55 1.94
N GLY A 208 17.61 5.11 2.48
CA GLY A 208 18.98 4.89 1.97
C GLY A 208 19.67 6.15 1.47
N LYS A 209 20.65 6.02 0.56
CA LYS A 209 21.51 7.15 0.15
C LYS A 209 20.76 8.28 -0.58
N MET A 210 19.60 7.99 -1.17
CA MET A 210 18.76 8.97 -1.87
C MET A 210 18.16 10.02 -0.95
N SER A 211 17.79 9.60 0.25
CA SER A 211 17.34 10.51 1.28
C SER A 211 17.84 9.99 2.62
N PRO A 212 18.75 10.70 3.30
CA PRO A 212 19.08 10.38 4.69
C PRO A 212 17.86 10.52 5.60
N ARG A 213 16.74 11.07 5.09
CA ARG A 213 15.45 11.19 5.75
C ARG A 213 14.49 10.13 5.19
N LEU A 214 13.61 9.63 6.03
CA LEU A 214 12.56 8.70 5.59
C LEU A 214 11.52 9.49 4.80
N ASP A 215 11.68 9.55 3.49
CA ASP A 215 10.71 10.22 2.62
C ASP A 215 9.61 9.25 2.20
N VAL A 216 8.40 9.80 2.06
CA VAL A 216 7.23 9.09 1.59
C VAL A 216 6.92 9.52 0.18
N VAL A 217 6.69 8.55 -0.69
CA VAL A 217 6.36 8.80 -2.09
C VAL A 217 4.98 8.26 -2.40
N ASN A 218 4.08 9.16 -2.77
CA ASN A 218 2.81 8.77 -3.38
C ASN A 218 3.01 8.62 -4.87
N VAL A 219 2.66 7.44 -5.37
CA VAL A 219 2.71 7.06 -6.78
C VAL A 219 1.34 7.29 -7.37
N LEU A 220 1.24 8.21 -8.32
CA LEU A 220 0.03 8.49 -9.09
C LEU A 220 0.21 7.98 -10.52
N ARG A 221 -0.83 8.07 -11.35
CA ARG A 221 -0.76 7.56 -12.73
C ARG A 221 0.23 8.32 -13.59
N ARG A 222 0.43 9.61 -13.35
CA ARG A 222 1.33 10.44 -14.15
C ARG A 222 2.49 11.01 -13.37
N CYS A 223 2.36 11.19 -12.06
CA CYS A 223 3.41 11.80 -11.26
C CYS A 223 3.81 10.99 -10.01
N LEU A 224 4.99 11.31 -9.50
CA LEU A 224 5.43 10.93 -8.16
C LEU A 224 5.42 12.17 -7.27
N ARG A 225 4.87 12.06 -6.06
CA ARG A 225 4.86 13.12 -5.05
C ARG A 225 5.66 12.71 -3.84
N PHE A 226 6.65 13.51 -3.48
CA PHE A 226 7.60 13.24 -2.40
C PHE A 226 7.27 14.10 -1.18
N TYR A 227 7.27 13.49 0.00
CA TYR A 227 6.92 14.13 1.26
C TYR A 227 7.93 13.79 2.34
N SER A 228 8.47 14.82 3.00
CA SER A 228 9.25 14.69 4.22
C SER A 228 8.32 14.74 5.44
N ILE A 229 7.63 13.62 5.68
CA ILE A 229 6.61 13.51 6.73
C ILE A 229 7.17 13.70 8.15
N PHE A 230 8.46 13.44 8.38
CA PHE A 230 9.10 13.57 9.70
C PHE A 230 9.51 15.00 10.02
N ASP A 231 9.81 15.80 8.99
CA ASP A 231 10.12 17.21 9.14
C ASP A 231 8.84 18.06 9.24
N GLN A 232 7.65 17.43 9.19
CA GLN A 232 6.34 18.09 9.06
C GLN A 232 6.33 19.10 7.90
N LYS A 233 7.17 18.87 6.89
CA LYS A 233 7.22 19.71 5.71
C LYS A 233 6.17 19.25 4.72
N ALA A 234 5.67 20.22 3.96
CA ALA A 234 4.72 19.96 2.90
C ALA A 234 5.32 19.09 1.79
N LEU A 235 4.53 18.79 0.75
CA LEU A 235 5.01 18.24 -0.52
C LEU A 235 6.36 18.88 -0.91
N ASP A 236 7.43 18.08 -0.90
CA ASP A 236 8.79 18.59 -1.18
C ASP A 236 8.97 18.81 -2.67
N HIS A 237 8.58 17.83 -3.47
CA HIS A 237 8.62 17.91 -4.93
C HIS A 237 7.63 16.95 -5.58
N GLU A 238 7.21 17.31 -6.79
CA GLU A 238 6.38 16.50 -7.68
C GLU A 238 7.12 16.31 -9.00
N VAL A 239 7.16 15.08 -9.50
CA VAL A 239 7.82 14.73 -10.76
C VAL A 239 6.79 14.18 -11.73
N ASP A 240 6.54 14.87 -12.84
CA ASP A 240 5.71 14.35 -13.94
C ASP A 240 6.49 13.29 -14.72
N ILE A 241 6.16 12.03 -14.47
CA ILE A 241 6.76 10.85 -15.11
C ILE A 241 6.23 10.66 -16.51
N ALA A 242 4.98 11.06 -16.78
CA ALA A 242 4.40 10.93 -18.10
C ALA A 242 5.21 11.75 -19.11
N ASP A 243 5.60 12.98 -18.76
CA ASP A 243 6.42 13.83 -19.63
C ASP A 243 7.84 13.29 -19.80
N LEU A 244 8.48 12.80 -18.73
CA LEU A 244 9.79 12.16 -18.81
C LEU A 244 9.76 10.90 -19.69
N ALA A 245 8.74 10.08 -19.55
CA ALA A 245 8.53 8.88 -20.36
C ALA A 245 8.23 9.26 -21.82
N LEU A 246 7.40 10.28 -22.06
CA LEU A 246 7.13 10.80 -23.40
C LEU A 246 8.42 11.22 -24.11
N ILE A 247 9.28 12.01 -23.45
CA ILE A 247 10.56 12.46 -24.02
C ILE A 247 11.48 11.27 -24.32
N ARG A 248 11.56 10.30 -23.41
CA ARG A 248 12.47 9.17 -23.53
C ARG A 248 12.04 8.17 -24.60
N PHE A 249 10.76 7.78 -24.60
CA PHE A 249 10.25 6.69 -25.43
C PHE A 249 9.69 7.15 -26.78
N ASN A 250 9.29 8.43 -26.92
CA ASN A 250 8.83 8.97 -28.20
C ASN A 250 9.88 9.84 -28.90
N LYS A 251 11.14 9.85 -28.45
CA LYS A 251 12.20 10.74 -28.98
C LYS A 251 12.32 10.71 -30.52
N ASN A 252 12.11 9.54 -31.12
CA ASN A 252 12.21 9.31 -32.57
C ASN A 252 10.88 8.85 -33.20
N CYS A 253 9.75 8.94 -32.49
CA CYS A 253 8.46 8.52 -33.01
C CYS A 253 7.77 9.66 -33.77
N SER A 254 7.11 9.32 -34.88
CA SER A 254 6.25 10.27 -35.59
C SER A 254 5.06 10.69 -34.71
N ARG A 255 4.42 11.83 -35.00
CA ARG A 255 3.29 12.33 -34.20
C ARG A 255 2.13 11.31 -34.07
N SER A 256 1.88 10.53 -35.12
CA SER A 256 0.86 9.47 -35.17
C SER A 256 1.24 8.20 -34.39
N GLU A 257 2.50 8.08 -33.96
CA GLU A 257 3.03 6.94 -33.20
C GLU A 257 3.31 7.27 -31.73
N ARG A 258 3.05 8.51 -31.31
CA ARG A 258 3.27 8.94 -29.93
C ARG A 258 2.40 8.12 -28.99
N ARG A 259 3.06 7.40 -28.09
CA ARG A 259 2.42 6.69 -26.98
C ARG A 259 2.16 7.64 -25.82
N HIS A 260 1.10 7.41 -25.08
CA HIS A 260 0.84 8.04 -23.78
C HIS A 260 1.23 7.05 -22.69
N PHE A 261 2.02 7.50 -21.72
CA PHE A 261 2.53 6.65 -20.66
C PHE A 261 1.76 6.88 -19.36
N SER A 262 1.54 5.79 -18.63
CA SER A 262 0.99 5.80 -17.28
C SER A 262 1.77 4.86 -16.38
N ILE A 263 1.95 5.23 -15.13
CA ILE A 263 2.51 4.37 -14.09
C ILE A 263 1.42 3.37 -13.68
N VAL A 264 1.79 2.10 -13.58
CA VAL A 264 0.90 1.02 -13.13
C VAL A 264 1.31 0.50 -11.76
N ASP A 265 2.60 0.46 -11.48
CA ASP A 265 3.14 0.13 -10.16
C ASP A 265 4.51 0.77 -10.00
N ALA A 266 4.97 0.88 -8.76
CA ALA A 266 6.33 1.25 -8.45
C ALA A 266 6.79 0.56 -7.16
N VAL A 267 8.09 0.37 -7.02
CA VAL A 267 8.69 -0.21 -5.82
C VAL A 267 10.01 0.47 -5.53
N GLN A 268 10.35 0.61 -4.26
CA GLN A 268 11.70 1.00 -3.90
C GLN A 268 12.68 -0.08 -4.38
N HIS A 269 13.74 0.34 -5.07
CA HIS A 269 14.78 -0.57 -5.53
C HIS A 269 16.15 0.08 -5.36
N LEU A 270 17.00 -0.54 -4.53
CA LEU A 270 18.31 -0.01 -4.17
C LEU A 270 18.19 1.42 -3.61
N ASN A 271 18.86 2.38 -4.23
CA ASN A 271 18.79 3.80 -3.94
C ASN A 271 17.89 4.50 -4.97
N GLY A 272 16.65 4.07 -5.14
CA GLY A 272 15.74 4.72 -6.09
C GLY A 272 14.38 4.06 -6.15
N ILE A 273 13.59 4.47 -7.13
CA ILE A 273 12.26 3.94 -7.40
C ILE A 273 12.27 3.25 -8.76
N LEU A 274 11.94 1.95 -8.76
CA LEU A 274 11.68 1.19 -9.98
C LEU A 274 10.20 1.32 -10.32
N MET A 275 9.89 1.83 -11.52
CA MET A 275 8.53 2.04 -12.00
C MET A 275 8.17 1.07 -13.11
N LEU A 276 6.92 0.60 -13.11
CA LEU A 276 6.30 -0.11 -14.21
C LEU A 276 5.41 0.87 -14.99
N LEU A 277 5.73 1.06 -16.27
CA LEU A 277 5.00 1.96 -17.17
C LEU A 277 4.21 1.17 -18.21
N VAL A 278 3.04 1.69 -18.59
CA VAL A 278 2.27 1.20 -19.74
C VAL A 278 2.12 2.33 -20.74
N GLY A 279 2.48 2.05 -21.99
CA GLY A 279 2.37 2.97 -23.11
C GLY A 279 1.17 2.63 -23.98
N GLU A 280 0.18 3.50 -24.05
CA GLU A 280 -0.98 3.35 -24.93
C GLU A 280 -0.81 4.20 -26.20
N LYS A 281 -0.97 3.60 -27.38
CA LYS A 281 -1.04 4.34 -28.64
C LYS A 281 -2.46 4.85 -28.84
N LYS A 282 -2.64 6.15 -29.08
CA LYS A 282 -3.92 6.67 -29.56
C LYS A 282 -4.10 6.25 -31.03
N SER A 283 -4.72 5.10 -31.28
CA SER A 283 -5.31 4.78 -32.59
C SER A 283 -6.82 5.01 -32.54
N ASN A 284 -7.37 5.57 -33.62
CA ASN A 284 -8.82 5.70 -33.79
C ASN A 284 -9.50 4.34 -34.12
N GLU A 285 -8.72 3.26 -34.25
CA GLU A 285 -9.20 1.89 -34.46
C GLU A 285 -8.60 0.97 -33.39
N VAL A 286 -9.47 0.12 -32.84
CA VAL A 286 -9.33 -0.83 -31.71
C VAL A 286 -7.90 -1.05 -31.16
N SER A 287 -7.73 -0.68 -29.89
CA SER A 287 -6.47 -0.56 -29.16
C SER A 287 -5.67 -1.86 -29.01
N ALA A 288 -4.41 -1.85 -29.44
CA ALA A 288 -3.38 -2.74 -28.88
C ALA A 288 -2.71 -2.03 -27.69
N ARG A 289 -2.62 -2.70 -26.54
CA ARG A 289 -1.84 -2.23 -25.37
C ARG A 289 -0.46 -2.86 -25.41
N ASP A 290 0.58 -2.02 -25.50
CA ASP A 290 1.96 -2.47 -25.39
C ASP A 290 2.45 -2.24 -23.95
N TYR A 291 2.82 -3.32 -23.27
CA TYR A 291 3.46 -3.24 -21.94
C TYR A 291 4.97 -3.03 -22.11
N LEU A 292 5.49 -1.93 -21.57
CA LEU A 292 6.91 -1.60 -21.63
C LEU A 292 7.50 -1.60 -20.22
N VAL A 293 8.21 -2.67 -19.87
CA VAL A 293 9.01 -2.71 -18.66
C VAL A 293 10.40 -2.14 -18.98
N ASP A 294 10.59 -0.83 -18.82
CA ASP A 294 11.94 -0.26 -18.92
C ASP A 294 12.60 -0.24 -17.53
N ARG A 295 13.67 -1.04 -17.39
CA ARG A 295 14.53 -1.04 -16.20
C ARG A 295 15.34 0.26 -16.05
N LYS A 296 15.31 1.17 -17.03
CA LYS A 296 16.19 2.35 -17.06
C LYS A 296 15.50 3.68 -16.75
N LEU A 297 14.21 3.70 -16.43
CA LEU A 297 13.60 4.89 -15.80
C LEU A 297 13.92 4.88 -14.30
N PHE A 298 15.21 4.90 -13.98
CA PHE A 298 15.68 5.20 -12.64
C PHE A 298 15.53 6.69 -12.43
N ILE A 299 14.66 7.08 -11.51
CA ILE A 299 14.77 8.37 -10.85
C ILE A 299 15.63 8.10 -9.63
N GLY A 300 16.87 8.57 -9.74
CA GLY A 300 17.89 8.55 -8.70
C GLY A 300 18.27 9.97 -8.31
#